data_AF-K9R995-F1
#
_entry.id   AF-K9R995-F1
#
_cell.length_a   1.000
_cell.length_b   1.000
_cell.length_c   1.000
_cell.angle_alpha   90.00
_cell.angle_beta   90.00
_cell.angle_gamma   90.00
#
_symmetry.space_group_name_H-M   'P 1'
#
loop_
_entity.id
_entity.type
_entity.pdbx_description
1 polymer ?
#
loop_
_entity_poly.entity_id
_entity_poly.type
_entity_poly.pdbx_seq_one_letter_code
_entity_poly.pdbx_strand_id
1 'polypeptide(L)'
;MNKKLIAKVAVGFIVAYTFCYIWIRLGTKRIVHSTGTSGCNYATHFVVPGDSSVISYTINANLALLFTPLRLLELAYWNLAQPVDSPISEEDRKLYKFDTCKTKV
;
A
#
# COMPACT_ATOMS: atom_id res chain seq x y z
N MET A 1 -18.83 -32.39 9.85
CA MET A 1 -17.80 -31.35 10.00
C MET A 1 -18.32 -30.25 10.92
N ASN A 2 -17.63 -29.92 12.01
CA ASN A 2 -18.14 -29.00 13.04
C ASN A 2 -18.03 -27.54 12.58
N LYS A 3 -19.16 -26.89 12.27
CA LYS A 3 -19.23 -25.51 11.76
C LYS A 3 -18.45 -24.50 12.64
N LYS A 4 -18.46 -24.71 13.96
CA LYS A 4 -17.71 -23.87 14.92
C LYS A 4 -16.20 -24.01 14.78
N LEU A 5 -15.71 -25.22 14.49
CA LEU A 5 -14.27 -25.46 14.27
C LEU A 5 -13.81 -24.81 12.96
N ILE A 6 -14.59 -24.96 11.88
CA ILE A 6 -14.30 -24.32 10.58
C ILE A 6 -14.20 -22.80 10.74
N ALA A 7 -15.17 -22.18 11.43
CA ALA A 7 -15.18 -20.74 11.63
C ALA A 7 -13.93 -20.26 12.39
N LYS A 8 -13.52 -20.95 13.45
CA LYS A 8 -12.30 -20.61 14.20
C LYS A 8 -11.05 -20.70 13.34
N VAL A 9 -10.94 -21.75 12.53
CA VAL A 9 -9.81 -21.94 11.61
C VAL A 9 -9.78 -20.82 10.56
N ALA A 10 -10.92 -20.50 9.94
CA ALA A 10 -11.03 -19.44 8.96
C ALA A 10 -10.64 -18.06 9.55
N VAL A 11 -11.13 -17.73 10.75
CA VAL A 11 -10.76 -16.49 11.45
C VAL A 11 -9.26 -16.46 11.73
N GLY A 12 -8.67 -17.59 12.18
CA GLY A 12 -7.23 -17.70 12.39
C GLY A 12 -6.42 -17.40 11.13
N PHE A 13 -6.83 -17.94 9.99
CA PHE A 13 -6.18 -17.66 8.70
C PHE A 13 -6.29 -16.19 8.29
N ILE A 14 -7.46 -15.56 8.47
CA ILE A 14 -7.66 -14.14 8.15
C ILE A 14 -6.76 -13.28 9.03
N VAL A 15 -6.71 -13.54 10.33
CA VAL A 15 -5.86 -12.80 11.27
C VAL A 15 -4.39 -12.93 10.89
N ALA A 16 -3.92 -14.16 10.64
CA ALA A 16 -2.53 -14.41 10.24
C ALA A 16 -2.20 -13.70 8.91
N TYR A 17 -3.12 -13.76 7.93
CA TYR A 17 -2.98 -13.10 6.64
C TYR A 17 -2.84 -11.57 6.78
N THR A 18 -3.70 -10.93 7.57
CA THR A 18 -3.61 -9.49 7.83
C THR A 18 -2.33 -9.13 8.59
N PHE A 19 -1.92 -9.95 9.57
CA PHE A 19 -0.72 -9.68 10.36
C PHE A 19 0.55 -9.76 9.52
N CYS A 20 0.65 -10.76 8.63
CA CYS A 20 1.75 -10.88 7.67
C CYS A 20 1.85 -9.64 6.77
N TYR A 21 0.72 -9.12 6.29
CA TYR A 21 0.69 -7.91 5.48
C TYR A 21 1.21 -6.68 6.23
N ILE A 22 0.72 -6.46 7.45
CA ILE A 22 1.15 -5.34 8.31
C ILE A 22 2.64 -5.44 8.59
N TRP A 23 3.16 -6.63 8.90
CA TRP A 23 4.57 -6.84 9.17
C TRP A 23 5.45 -6.46 7.97
N ILE A 24 5.08 -6.89 6.76
CA ILE A 24 5.80 -6.54 5.53
C ILE A 24 5.76 -5.02 5.30
N ARG A 25 4.60 -4.38 5.52
CA ARG A 25 4.42 -2.93 5.36
C ARG A 25 5.32 -2.15 6.31
N LEU A 26 5.31 -2.50 7.58
CA LEU A 26 6.09 -1.81 8.62
C LEU A 26 7.59 -2.07 8.48
N GLY A 27 7.99 -3.29 8.13
CA GLY A 27 9.39 -3.67 7.97
C GLY A 27 10.05 -3.01 6.74
N THR A 28 9.33 -2.93 5.62
CA THR A 28 9.88 -2.34 4.39
C THR A 28 9.65 -0.84 4.26
N LYS A 29 8.70 -0.28 5.03
CA LYS A 29 8.23 1.12 4.95
C LYS A 29 7.72 1.55 3.56
N ARG A 30 7.56 0.64 2.61
CA ARG A 30 7.12 0.94 1.24
C ARG A 30 5.61 0.96 1.13
N ILE A 31 5.05 2.00 0.51
CA ILE A 31 3.64 2.02 0.08
C ILE A 31 3.43 0.83 -0.87
N VAL A 32 2.42 -0.01 -0.60
CA VAL A 32 2.13 -1.22 -1.40
C VAL A 32 1.22 -0.92 -2.61
N HIS A 33 0.84 0.34 -2.76
CA HIS A 33 0.34 0.96 -3.97
C HIS A 33 1.37 1.96 -4.53
N SER A 34 1.22 2.30 -5.80
CA SER A 34 1.97 3.37 -6.42
C SER A 34 1.22 4.69 -6.25
N THR A 35 1.95 5.80 -6.22
CA THR A 35 1.38 7.14 -6.26
C THR A 35 2.07 7.95 -7.35
N GLY A 36 1.29 8.68 -8.13
CA GLY A 36 1.77 9.65 -9.11
C GLY A 36 1.64 11.07 -8.54
N THR A 37 2.54 11.97 -8.93
CA THR A 37 2.53 13.36 -8.47
C THR A 37 2.50 14.32 -9.65
N SER A 38 1.75 15.42 -9.51
CA SER A 38 1.72 16.52 -10.48
C SER A 38 1.64 17.84 -9.73
N GLY A 39 2.49 18.81 -10.07
CA GLY A 39 2.43 20.15 -9.46
C GLY A 39 2.49 20.16 -7.92
N CYS A 40 3.15 19.17 -7.31
CA CYS A 40 3.23 18.96 -5.85
C CYS A 40 1.95 18.53 -5.12
N ASN A 41 1.00 18.01 -5.89
CA ASN A 41 -0.17 17.33 -5.39
C ASN A 41 -0.12 15.84 -5.77
N TYR A 42 -0.89 15.03 -5.04
CA TYR A 42 -1.16 13.65 -5.44
C TYR A 42 -1.99 13.66 -6.73
N ALA A 43 -1.46 13.11 -7.81
CA ALA A 43 -2.17 13.03 -9.09
C ALA A 43 -2.96 11.73 -9.22
N THR A 44 -2.40 10.62 -8.73
CA THR A 44 -3.04 9.30 -8.79
C THR A 44 -2.58 8.42 -7.66
N HIS A 45 -3.44 7.47 -7.27
CA HIS A 45 -3.08 6.32 -6.45
C HIS A 45 -3.54 5.05 -7.16
N PHE A 46 -2.68 4.03 -7.27
CA PHE A 46 -3.04 2.80 -7.95
C PHE A 46 -2.29 1.57 -7.43
N VAL A 47 -2.96 0.43 -7.40
CA VAL A 47 -2.34 -0.86 -7.10
C VAL A 47 -1.84 -1.46 -8.40
N VAL A 48 -0.53 -1.70 -8.52
CA VAL A 48 0.03 -2.42 -9.66
C VAL A 48 -0.21 -3.92 -9.46
N PRO A 49 -0.97 -4.60 -10.34
CA PRO A 49 -1.08 -6.05 -10.31
C PRO A 49 0.28 -6.66 -10.70
N GLY A 50 0.88 -7.44 -9.81
CA GLY A 50 2.01 -8.30 -10.17
C GLY A 50 3.41 -7.66 -10.33
N ASP A 51 3.66 -6.45 -9.82
CA ASP A 51 5.00 -5.81 -9.74
C ASP A 51 5.58 -5.32 -11.08
N SER A 52 5.70 -3.99 -11.32
CA SER A 52 6.31 -3.48 -12.57
C SER A 52 6.87 -2.05 -12.53
N SER A 53 7.43 -1.60 -11.39
CA SER A 53 8.38 -0.48 -11.41
C SER A 53 9.76 -0.97 -10.97
N VAL A 54 10.80 -0.46 -11.63
CA VAL A 54 12.20 -0.93 -11.62
C VAL A 54 12.85 -1.06 -10.22
N ILE A 55 12.19 -0.59 -9.16
CA ILE A 55 12.71 -0.54 -7.77
C ILE A 55 12.01 -1.59 -6.84
N SER A 56 11.01 -2.33 -7.32
CA SER A 56 10.11 -3.14 -6.47
C SER A 56 10.38 -4.66 -6.44
N TYR A 57 11.52 -5.11 -6.98
CA TYR A 57 11.96 -6.52 -7.09
C TYR A 57 11.98 -7.38 -5.81
N THR A 58 11.70 -6.82 -4.63
CA THR A 58 11.75 -7.54 -3.34
C THR A 58 10.41 -8.08 -2.86
N ILE A 59 9.27 -7.63 -3.41
CA ILE A 59 7.98 -8.30 -3.17
C ILE A 59 7.71 -9.20 -4.36
N ASN A 60 8.17 -10.45 -4.23
CA ASN A 60 7.93 -11.54 -5.18
C ASN A 60 6.49 -11.44 -5.73
N ALA A 61 6.28 -11.41 -7.06
CA ALA A 61 4.99 -11.13 -7.69
C ALA A 61 3.82 -11.97 -7.12
N ASN A 62 4.12 -13.17 -6.64
CA ASN A 62 3.18 -14.05 -5.95
C ASN A 62 2.65 -13.47 -4.62
N LEU A 63 3.50 -12.82 -3.82
CA LEU A 63 3.10 -12.12 -2.60
C LEU A 63 2.27 -10.88 -2.93
N ALA A 64 2.63 -10.15 -3.99
CA ALA A 64 1.86 -9.00 -4.45
C ALA A 64 0.44 -9.39 -4.88
N LEU A 65 0.29 -10.56 -5.52
CA LEU A 65 -1.01 -11.16 -5.86
C LEU A 65 -1.76 -11.62 -4.61
N LEU A 66 -1.11 -12.39 -3.73
CA LEU A 66 -1.68 -12.91 -2.50
C LEU A 66 -2.28 -11.80 -1.62
N PHE A 67 -1.60 -10.66 -1.53
CA PHE A 67 -2.04 -9.51 -0.72
C PHE A 67 -2.90 -8.49 -1.46
N THR A 68 -3.30 -8.74 -2.72
CA THR A 68 -4.09 -7.80 -3.53
C THR A 68 -5.33 -7.24 -2.80
N PRO A 69 -6.15 -8.05 -2.11
CA PRO A 69 -7.30 -7.52 -1.36
C PRO A 69 -6.91 -6.46 -0.31
N LEU A 70 -5.86 -6.71 0.48
CA LEU A 70 -5.39 -5.76 1.50
C LEU A 70 -4.74 -4.52 0.86
N ARG A 71 -4.06 -4.68 -0.27
CA ARG A 71 -3.49 -3.57 -1.05
C ARG A 71 -4.58 -2.66 -1.61
N LEU A 72 -5.71 -3.21 -2.06
CA LEU A 72 -6.86 -2.44 -2.51
C LEU A 72 -7.54 -1.70 -1.36
N LEU A 73 -7.62 -2.32 -0.18
CA LEU A 73 -8.13 -1.65 1.03
C LEU A 73 -7.21 -0.50 1.47
N GLU A 74 -5.89 -0.71 1.43
CA GLU A 74 -4.92 0.37 1.67
C GLU A 74 -5.10 1.49 0.64
N LEU A 75 -5.20 1.18 -0.65
CA LEU A 75 -5.47 2.17 -1.69
C LEU A 75 -6.75 2.98 -1.42
N ALA A 76 -7.84 2.33 -1.00
CA ALA A 76 -9.08 3.02 -0.65
C ALA A 76 -8.88 3.98 0.54
N TYR A 77 -8.14 3.54 1.57
CA TYR A 77 -7.74 4.40 2.69
C TYR A 77 -6.93 5.61 2.22
N TRP A 78 -5.94 5.44 1.34
CA TRP A 78 -5.13 6.56 0.84
C TRP A 78 -5.92 7.54 -0.02
N ASN A 79 -6.85 7.07 -0.84
CA ASN A 79 -7.75 7.97 -1.59
C ASN A 79 -8.65 8.81 -0.65
N LEU A 80 -8.92 8.35 0.57
CA LEU A 80 -9.68 9.10 1.57
C LEU A 80 -8.78 10.04 2.40
N ALA A 81 -7.61 9.55 2.83
CA ALA A 81 -6.69 10.30 3.68
C ALA A 81 -5.90 11.35 2.90
N GLN A 82 -5.60 11.08 1.63
CA GLN A 82 -4.82 11.90 0.72
C GLN A 82 -5.47 11.87 -0.68
N PRO A 83 -6.62 12.54 -0.86
CA PRO A 83 -7.33 12.51 -2.13
C PRO A 83 -6.47 13.06 -3.27
N VAL A 84 -6.80 12.66 -4.49
CA VAL A 84 -6.23 13.28 -5.69
C VAL A 84 -6.41 14.81 -5.61
N ASP A 85 -5.40 15.54 -6.08
CA ASP A 85 -5.22 16.99 -6.00
C ASP A 85 -4.95 17.55 -4.59
N SER A 86 -4.87 16.73 -3.55
CA SER A 86 -4.38 17.20 -2.25
C SER A 86 -2.86 17.41 -2.25
N PRO A 87 -2.34 18.37 -1.45
CA PRO A 87 -0.90 18.62 -1.34
C PRO A 87 -0.15 17.41 -0.79
N ILE A 88 1.05 17.15 -1.31
CA ILE A 88 1.91 16.05 -0.81
C ILE A 88 2.38 16.35 0.62
N SER A 89 2.20 15.37 1.51
CA SER A 89 2.64 15.45 2.91
C SER A 89 4.15 15.67 3.04
N GLU A 90 4.61 16.23 4.15
CA GLU A 90 6.06 16.36 4.39
C GLU A 90 6.75 15.01 4.55
N GLU A 91 6.06 14.06 5.17
CA GLU A 91 6.52 12.69 5.38
C GLU A 91 6.76 11.99 4.05
N ASP A 92 5.81 12.06 3.12
CA ASP A 92 5.92 11.40 1.81
C ASP A 92 6.97 12.07 0.92
N ARG A 93 7.13 13.40 1.00
CA ARG A 93 8.23 14.12 0.33
C ARG A 93 9.60 13.57 0.73
N LYS A 94 9.80 13.30 2.03
CA LYS A 94 11.06 12.76 2.58
C LYS A 94 11.26 11.28 2.25
N LEU A 95 10.20 10.47 2.29
CA LEU A 95 10.26 9.02 2.08
C LEU A 95 10.42 8.63 0.60
N TYR A 96 9.71 9.30 -0.30
CA TYR A 96 9.64 8.92 -1.72
C TYR A 96 10.46 9.84 -2.64
N LYS A 97 11.27 10.74 -2.05
CA LYS A 97 12.14 11.68 -2.77
C LYS A 97 11.36 12.45 -3.85
N PHE A 98 10.19 12.98 -3.52
CA PHE A 98 9.51 14.01 -4.33
C PHE A 98 10.26 15.36 -4.19
N ASP A 99 11.58 15.34 -4.42
CA ASP A 99 12.54 16.40 -4.13
C ASP A 99 12.27 17.68 -4.94
N THR A 100 11.50 17.58 -6.03
CA THR A 100 11.06 18.72 -6.85
C THR A 100 9.97 19.55 -6.18
N CYS A 101 9.41 19.09 -5.05
CA CYS A 101 8.38 19.78 -4.26
C CYS A 101 8.91 20.47 -3.01
N LYS A 102 10.19 20.84 -3.03
CA LYS A 102 10.79 21.74 -2.04
C LYS A 102 10.26 23.16 -2.26
N THR A 103 9.26 23.52 -1.45
CA THR A 103 8.90 24.89 -1.07
C THR A 103 8.69 25.89 -2.21
N LYS A 104 7.43 26.04 -2.65
CA LYS A 104 6.89 27.40 -2.79
C LYS A 104 6.30 27.77 -1.44
N VAL A 105 7.09 28.47 -0.62
CA VAL A 105 6.55 29.30 0.47
C VAL A 105 5.94 30.53 -0.17
#